data_AF-A0A2V3UWI8-F1
#
_entry.id   AF-A0A2V3UWI8-F1
#
_cell.length_a   1.000
_cell.length_b   1.000
_cell.length_c   1.000
_cell.angle_alpha   90.00
_cell.angle_beta   90.00
_cell.angle_gamma   90.00
#
_symmetry.space_group_name_H-M   'P 1'
#
loop_
_entity.id
_entity.type
_entity.pdbx_description
1 polymer ?
#
loop_
_entity_poly.entity_id
_entity_poly.type
_entity_poly.pdbx_seq_one_letter_code
_entity_poly.pdbx_strand_id
1 'polypeptide(L)'
;MLKRRGWKVTTDLPPSARERFYPAGRTDPIMVPKGIDPGFSYNPGTEHLRAIADKALESVEDAAQAGLTNAAQQTIREIVADPAFDQFAALPDQPFPIAALTADQAAAVGATARTVRFSPQTLEKQKRHHAELTIADYRLLPEIISNPAHALREDDRRVRLLWESDGQWWRATVKATEQGDELYVLSMHRLRIDDVSSLVSRFAAILEWFGAR
;
A
#
# COMPACT_ATOMS: atom_id res chain seq x y z
N MET A 1 -1.09 -40.52 20.80
CA MET A 1 -0.55 -41.30 19.66
C MET A 1 0.96 -41.16 19.44
N LEU A 2 1.58 -39.97 19.61
CA LEU A 2 3.02 -39.77 19.37
C LEU A 2 3.96 -40.61 20.26
N LYS A 3 3.73 -40.64 21.59
CA LYS A 3 4.60 -41.39 22.54
C LYS A 3 4.60 -42.91 22.33
N ARG A 4 3.52 -43.49 21.81
CA ARG A 4 3.39 -44.94 21.56
C ARG A 4 4.27 -45.42 20.39
N ARG A 5 4.69 -44.50 19.51
CA ARG A 5 5.59 -44.77 18.38
C ARG A 5 7.05 -44.38 18.67
N GLY A 6 7.37 -44.01 19.92
CA GLY A 6 8.72 -43.59 20.31
C GLY A 6 9.14 -42.20 19.80
N TRP A 7 8.20 -41.40 19.28
CA TRP A 7 8.50 -40.07 18.75
C TRP A 7 8.48 -39.03 19.87
N LYS A 8 9.55 -38.23 19.95
CA LYS A 8 9.69 -37.12 20.90
C LYS A 8 9.51 -35.81 20.13
N VAL A 9 8.69 -34.91 20.69
CA VAL A 9 8.59 -33.53 20.19
C VAL A 9 9.78 -32.77 20.75
N THR A 10 10.66 -32.31 19.87
CA THR A 10 11.77 -31.43 20.24
C THR A 10 11.28 -30.00 20.06
N THR A 11 11.36 -29.20 21.12
CA THR A 11 11.01 -27.76 21.13
C THR A 11 12.20 -26.86 20.80
N ASP A 12 13.41 -27.41 20.85
CA ASP A 12 14.63 -26.72 20.41
C ASP A 12 14.79 -26.90 18.90
N LEU A 13 14.26 -25.95 18.12
CA LEU A 13 14.66 -25.84 16.73
C LEU A 13 16.16 -25.56 16.71
N PRO A 14 17.00 -26.37 16.03
CA PRO A 14 18.41 -26.01 15.85
C PRO A 14 18.46 -24.61 15.22
N PRO A 15 19.44 -23.76 15.57
CA PRO A 15 19.61 -22.49 14.86
C PRO A 15 19.62 -22.80 13.37
N SER A 16 18.83 -22.05 12.59
CA SER A 16 18.70 -22.23 11.15
C SER A 16 20.01 -21.80 10.49
N ALA A 17 21.03 -22.64 10.65
CA ALA A 17 22.31 -22.50 9.99
C ALA A 17 22.01 -22.43 8.50
N ARG A 18 22.40 -21.35 7.85
CA ARG A 18 22.26 -21.20 6.41
C ARG A 18 23.56 -21.63 5.76
N GLU A 19 23.47 -22.36 4.67
CA GLU A 19 24.62 -22.77 3.87
C GLU A 19 24.60 -22.08 2.50
N ARG A 20 25.79 -21.94 1.91
CA ARG A 20 25.95 -21.40 0.56
C ARG A 20 25.68 -22.52 -0.43
N PHE A 21 24.68 -22.33 -1.28
CA PHE A 21 24.44 -23.17 -2.44
C PHE A 21 24.89 -22.45 -3.71
N TYR A 22 25.57 -23.16 -4.60
CA TYR A 22 26.09 -22.62 -5.86
C TYR A 22 25.29 -23.20 -7.03
N PRO A 23 24.35 -22.45 -7.62
CA PRO A 23 23.56 -22.93 -8.76
C PRO A 23 24.45 -23.14 -9.99
N ALA A 24 24.12 -24.14 -10.81
CA ALA A 24 24.81 -24.38 -12.07
C ALA A 24 24.70 -23.13 -12.98
N GLY A 25 25.84 -22.59 -13.41
CA GLY A 25 25.90 -21.41 -14.29
C GLY A 25 25.83 -20.05 -13.59
N ARG A 26 25.73 -20.00 -12.26
CA ARG A 26 25.85 -18.77 -11.45
C ARG A 26 27.17 -18.75 -10.68
N THR A 27 27.77 -17.57 -10.55
CA THR A 27 28.97 -17.34 -9.72
C THR A 27 28.63 -16.84 -8.31
N ASP A 28 27.42 -16.31 -8.12
CA ASP A 28 26.87 -15.86 -6.85
C ASP A 28 26.18 -16.99 -6.09
N PRO A 29 26.62 -17.32 -4.86
CA PRO A 29 25.94 -18.30 -4.03
C PRO A 29 24.65 -17.75 -3.43
N ILE A 30 23.65 -18.61 -3.29
CA ILE A 30 22.40 -18.33 -2.57
C ILE A 30 22.43 -18.95 -1.17
N MET A 31 21.92 -18.23 -0.19
CA MET A 31 21.90 -18.66 1.22
C MET A 31 20.63 -19.44 1.54
N VAL A 32 20.74 -20.77 1.61
CA VAL A 32 19.61 -21.67 1.90
C VAL A 32 19.71 -22.20 3.33
N PRO A 33 18.59 -22.49 4.03
CA PRO A 33 18.65 -23.21 5.28
C PRO A 33 19.34 -24.56 5.09
N LYS A 34 20.22 -24.93 6.01
CA LYS A 34 21.02 -26.16 5.94
C LYS A 34 20.10 -27.37 5.79
N GLY A 35 20.31 -28.15 4.73
CA GLY A 35 19.49 -29.32 4.41
C GLY A 35 18.18 -29.03 3.66
N ILE A 36 17.95 -27.78 3.24
CA ILE A 36 16.85 -27.38 2.35
C ILE A 36 17.44 -27.02 1.00
N ASP A 37 17.02 -27.74 -0.04
CA ASP A 37 17.39 -27.42 -1.42
C ASP A 37 16.83 -26.03 -1.80
N PRO A 38 17.57 -25.22 -2.60
CA PRO A 38 17.10 -23.90 -3.04
C PRO A 38 15.69 -23.86 -3.60
N GLY A 39 15.26 -24.90 -4.34
CA GLY A 39 13.92 -24.97 -4.90
C GLY A 39 12.80 -25.07 -3.85
N PHE A 40 13.16 -25.35 -2.60
CA PHE A 40 12.27 -25.41 -1.43
C PHE A 40 12.62 -24.37 -0.36
N SER A 41 13.59 -23.48 -0.64
CA SER A 41 14.05 -22.46 0.29
C SER A 41 13.18 -21.19 0.30
N TYR A 42 12.18 -21.13 -0.58
CA TYR A 42 11.20 -20.04 -0.65
C TYR A 42 9.80 -20.56 -0.32
N ASN A 43 8.88 -19.66 0.06
CA ASN A 43 7.48 -20.01 0.32
C ASN A 43 6.67 -19.84 -0.98
N PRO A 44 6.37 -20.92 -1.73
CA PRO A 44 5.68 -20.82 -3.02
C PRO A 44 4.29 -20.19 -2.91
N GLY A 45 3.63 -20.29 -1.75
CA GLY A 45 2.36 -19.61 -1.50
C GLY A 45 2.50 -18.09 -1.48
N THR A 46 3.52 -17.58 -0.76
CA THR A 46 3.79 -16.13 -0.69
C THR A 46 4.25 -15.57 -2.03
N GLU A 47 5.13 -16.26 -2.76
CA GLU A 47 5.60 -15.77 -4.08
C GLU A 47 4.48 -15.74 -5.11
N HIS A 48 3.60 -16.75 -5.13
CA HIS A 48 2.45 -16.76 -6.04
C HIS A 48 1.50 -15.59 -5.76
N LEU A 49 1.25 -15.30 -4.48
CA LEU A 49 0.43 -14.16 -4.06
C LEU A 49 1.08 -12.83 -4.44
N ARG A 50 2.41 -12.71 -4.35
CA ARG A 50 3.15 -11.51 -4.82
C ARG A 50 2.97 -11.30 -6.33
N ALA A 51 3.20 -12.33 -7.13
CA ALA A 51 3.03 -12.22 -8.59
C ALA A 51 1.59 -11.87 -8.99
N ILE A 52 0.60 -12.35 -8.24
CA ILE A 52 -0.80 -11.97 -8.43
C ILE A 52 -1.02 -10.50 -8.04
N ALA A 53 -0.45 -10.05 -6.91
CA ALA A 53 -0.57 -8.66 -6.46
C ALA A 53 0.08 -7.68 -7.44
N ASP A 54 1.27 -7.99 -7.96
CA ASP A 54 1.97 -7.18 -8.97
C ASP A 54 1.16 -7.11 -10.26
N LYS A 55 0.62 -8.24 -10.72
CA LYS A 55 -0.23 -8.29 -11.91
C LYS A 55 -1.56 -7.55 -11.72
N ALA A 56 -2.14 -7.61 -10.51
CA ALA A 56 -3.34 -6.85 -10.18
C ALA A 56 -3.06 -5.35 -10.17
N LEU A 57 -1.92 -4.93 -9.61
CA LEU A 57 -1.46 -3.55 -9.63
C LEU A 57 -1.25 -3.03 -11.05
N GLU A 58 -0.56 -3.80 -11.89
CA GLU A 58 -0.33 -3.48 -13.31
C GLU A 58 -1.65 -3.39 -14.06
N SER A 59 -2.56 -4.35 -13.87
CA SER A 59 -3.88 -4.34 -14.50
C SER A 59 -4.75 -3.14 -14.09
N VAL A 60 -4.65 -2.69 -12.83
CA VAL A 60 -5.36 -1.51 -12.33
C VAL A 60 -4.77 -0.23 -12.92
N GLU A 61 -3.44 -0.15 -12.99
CA GLU A 61 -2.73 0.97 -13.62
C GLU A 61 -3.10 1.08 -15.10
N ASP A 62 -3.05 -0.02 -15.84
CA ASP A 62 -3.41 -0.09 -17.26
C ASP A 62 -4.87 0.34 -17.49
N ALA A 63 -5.79 -0.13 -16.65
CA ALA A 63 -7.20 0.26 -16.73
C ALA A 63 -7.39 1.76 -16.49
N ALA A 64 -6.72 2.31 -15.47
CA ALA A 64 -6.78 3.75 -15.18
C ALA A 64 -6.13 4.58 -16.30
N GLN A 65 -5.05 4.09 -16.91
CA GLN A 65 -4.40 4.74 -18.04
C GLN A 65 -5.24 4.68 -19.32
N ALA A 66 -6.00 3.61 -19.51
CA ALA A 66 -6.97 3.45 -20.60
C ALA A 66 -8.26 4.28 -20.40
N GLY A 67 -8.35 5.10 -19.35
CA GLY A 67 -9.51 5.94 -19.05
C GLY A 67 -10.66 5.21 -18.35
N LEU A 68 -10.45 3.96 -17.92
CA LEU A 68 -11.42 3.18 -17.14
C LEU A 68 -11.28 3.45 -15.64
N THR A 69 -11.05 4.71 -15.24
CA THR A 69 -10.74 5.09 -13.86
C THR A 69 -11.81 4.63 -12.87
N ASN A 70 -13.09 4.71 -13.22
CA ASN A 70 -14.17 4.24 -12.36
C ASN A 70 -14.10 2.73 -12.08
N ALA A 71 -13.74 1.93 -13.08
CA ALA A 71 -13.54 0.49 -12.91
C ALA A 71 -12.30 0.23 -12.05
N ALA A 72 -11.18 0.92 -12.31
CA ALA A 72 -9.96 0.82 -11.52
C ALA A 72 -10.21 1.18 -10.05
N GLN A 73 -10.93 2.27 -9.77
CA GLN A 73 -11.32 2.67 -8.43
C GLN A 73 -12.21 1.63 -7.75
N GLN A 74 -13.19 1.07 -8.47
CA GLN A 74 -14.06 0.02 -7.94
C GLN A 74 -13.27 -1.24 -7.58
N THR A 75 -12.38 -1.69 -8.46
CA THR A 75 -11.50 -2.84 -8.20
C THR A 75 -10.61 -2.60 -6.99
N ILE A 76 -10.04 -1.40 -6.84
CA ILE A 76 -9.24 -1.07 -5.66
C ILE A 76 -10.09 -1.07 -4.38
N ARG A 77 -11.32 -0.54 -4.41
CA ARG A 77 -12.23 -0.60 -3.25
C ARG A 77 -12.48 -2.04 -2.82
N GLU A 78 -12.70 -2.95 -3.78
CA GLU A 78 -12.88 -4.38 -3.51
C GLU A 78 -11.62 -5.01 -2.91
N ILE A 79 -10.44 -4.73 -3.47
CA ILE A 79 -9.15 -5.22 -2.96
C ILE A 79 -8.87 -4.71 -1.53
N VAL A 80 -9.16 -3.43 -1.27
CA VAL A 80 -8.98 -2.81 0.05
C VAL A 80 -10.03 -3.31 1.05
N ALA A 81 -11.22 -3.73 0.60
CA ALA A 81 -12.26 -4.34 1.43
C ALA A 81 -12.00 -5.84 1.71
N ASP A 82 -11.19 -6.51 0.89
CA ASP A 82 -10.86 -7.93 1.03
C ASP A 82 -9.93 -8.21 2.25
N PRO A 83 -9.94 -9.44 2.81
CA PRO A 83 -8.95 -9.89 3.79
C PRO A 83 -7.48 -9.76 3.37
N ALA A 84 -7.19 -9.64 2.07
CA ALA A 84 -5.86 -9.34 1.55
C ALA A 84 -5.26 -8.07 2.18
N PHE A 85 -6.08 -7.06 2.47
CA PHE A 85 -5.59 -5.84 3.12
C PHE A 85 -5.17 -6.08 4.58
N ASP A 86 -5.87 -6.95 5.32
CA ASP A 86 -5.44 -7.34 6.67
C ASP A 86 -4.11 -8.10 6.65
N GLN A 87 -3.92 -8.97 5.64
CA GLN A 87 -2.68 -9.72 5.47
C GLN A 87 -1.51 -8.80 5.15
N PHE A 88 -1.69 -7.87 4.19
CA PHE A 88 -0.72 -6.82 3.92
C PHE A 88 -0.43 -6.01 5.18
N ALA A 89 -1.46 -5.62 5.93
CA ALA A 89 -1.26 -4.84 7.13
C ALA A 89 -0.50 -5.61 8.22
N ALA A 90 -0.71 -6.93 8.34
CA ALA A 90 -0.02 -7.77 9.32
C ALA A 90 1.44 -8.03 8.95
N LEU A 91 1.71 -8.30 7.66
CA LEU A 91 3.02 -8.63 7.12
C LEU A 91 3.26 -7.82 5.83
N PRO A 92 3.56 -6.51 5.96
CA PRO A 92 3.72 -5.65 4.81
C PRO A 92 5.07 -5.94 4.14
N ASP A 93 5.01 -6.31 2.87
CA ASP A 93 6.18 -6.80 2.13
C ASP A 93 6.38 -6.05 0.80
N GLN A 94 5.30 -5.70 0.13
CA GLN A 94 5.29 -4.92 -1.11
C GLN A 94 4.30 -3.74 -1.01
N PRO A 95 4.45 -2.68 -1.82
CA PRO A 95 3.47 -1.61 -1.89
C PRO A 95 2.08 -2.13 -2.26
N PHE A 96 1.06 -1.70 -1.53
CA PHE A 96 -0.32 -2.14 -1.74
C PHE A 96 -1.13 -1.05 -2.46
N PRO A 97 -1.92 -1.35 -3.51
CA PRO A 97 -2.77 -0.36 -4.17
C PRO A 97 -3.88 0.14 -3.24
N ILE A 98 -4.06 1.46 -3.17
CA ILE A 98 -5.04 2.11 -2.28
C ILE A 98 -6.03 3.00 -3.01
N ALA A 99 -5.64 3.64 -4.11
CA ALA A 99 -6.57 4.45 -4.90
C ALA A 99 -6.12 4.57 -6.36
N ALA A 100 -7.05 4.90 -7.24
CA ALA A 100 -6.77 5.24 -8.63
C ALA A 100 -7.23 6.67 -8.91
N LEU A 101 -6.37 7.44 -9.59
CA LEU A 101 -6.56 8.84 -9.92
C LEU A 101 -6.99 9.02 -11.38
N THR A 102 -7.79 10.05 -11.64
CA THR A 102 -8.09 10.55 -13.00
C THR A 102 -6.90 11.30 -13.60
N ALA A 103 -6.95 11.61 -14.90
CA ALA A 103 -5.89 12.33 -15.65
C ALA A 103 -5.49 13.60 -14.94
N ASP A 104 -6.51 14.38 -14.62
CA ASP A 104 -6.40 15.68 -14.02
C ASP A 104 -5.88 15.59 -12.58
N GLN A 105 -6.33 14.59 -11.80
CA GLN A 105 -5.84 14.34 -10.45
C GLN A 105 -4.34 13.99 -10.41
N ALA A 106 -3.89 13.07 -11.28
CA ALA A 106 -2.48 12.70 -11.36
C ALA A 106 -1.61 13.87 -11.82
N ALA A 107 -2.04 14.58 -12.88
CA ALA A 107 -1.33 15.75 -13.39
C ALA A 107 -1.24 16.87 -12.33
N ALA A 108 -2.29 17.06 -11.52
CA ALA A 108 -2.31 18.07 -10.48
C ALA A 108 -1.26 17.85 -9.38
N VAL A 109 -0.83 16.61 -9.15
CA VAL A 109 0.25 16.24 -8.22
C VAL A 109 1.57 15.91 -8.95
N GLY A 110 1.69 16.31 -10.22
CA GLY A 110 2.91 16.12 -11.01
C GLY A 110 3.25 14.66 -11.30
N ALA A 111 2.25 13.78 -11.36
CA ALA A 111 2.42 12.36 -11.65
C ALA A 111 1.86 11.98 -13.02
N THR A 112 2.50 11.02 -13.67
CA THR A 112 1.96 10.28 -14.81
C THR A 112 1.31 8.97 -14.37
N ALA A 113 1.73 8.41 -13.24
CA ALA A 113 1.09 7.24 -12.65
C ALA A 113 -0.34 7.54 -12.20
N ARG A 114 -1.19 6.52 -12.23
CA ARG A 114 -2.61 6.62 -11.87
C ARG A 114 -2.90 5.97 -10.53
N THR A 115 -2.12 4.98 -10.14
CA THR A 115 -2.36 4.19 -8.94
C THR A 115 -1.56 4.71 -7.75
N VAL A 116 -2.28 5.13 -6.71
CA VAL A 116 -1.72 5.47 -5.41
C VAL A 116 -1.50 4.20 -4.60
N ARG A 117 -0.27 4.05 -4.11
CA ARG A 117 0.19 2.89 -3.34
C ARG A 117 0.40 3.24 -1.88
N PHE A 118 0.38 2.24 -1.01
CA PHE A 118 0.74 2.36 0.39
C PHE A 118 1.92 1.46 0.69
N SER A 119 3.04 2.09 1.02
CA SER A 119 4.30 1.38 1.22
C SER A 119 4.35 0.72 2.61
N PRO A 120 5.03 -0.43 2.74
CA PRO A 120 5.34 -1.04 4.03
C PRO A 120 5.95 -0.05 5.02
N GLN A 121 6.90 0.77 4.56
CA GLN A 121 7.63 1.72 5.40
C GLN A 121 6.71 2.83 5.91
N THR A 122 5.77 3.30 5.08
CA THR A 122 4.76 4.27 5.52
C THR A 122 3.84 3.65 6.57
N LEU A 123 3.36 2.43 6.34
CA LEU A 123 2.48 1.76 7.30
C LEU A 123 3.17 1.53 8.65
N GLU A 124 4.41 1.05 8.67
CA GLU A 124 5.19 0.87 9.90
C GLU A 124 5.44 2.19 10.63
N LYS A 125 5.76 3.25 9.90
CA LYS A 125 5.91 4.61 10.46
C LYS A 125 4.59 5.06 11.08
N GLN A 126 3.49 4.90 10.37
CA GLN A 126 2.18 5.31 10.83
C GLN A 126 1.74 4.53 12.07
N LYS A 127 1.93 3.20 12.11
CA LYS A 127 1.63 2.40 13.32
C LYS A 127 2.42 2.86 14.55
N ARG A 128 3.67 3.31 14.37
CA ARG A 128 4.51 3.80 15.48
C ARG A 128 4.08 5.18 15.98
N HIS A 129 3.65 6.07 15.10
CA HIS A 129 3.30 7.45 15.45
C HIS A 129 1.80 7.68 15.70
N HIS A 130 0.96 6.81 15.15
CA HIS A 130 -0.49 6.88 15.15
C HIS A 130 -1.10 5.53 15.54
N ALA A 131 -0.78 5.07 16.75
CA ALA A 131 -1.28 3.80 17.28
C ALA A 131 -2.80 3.80 17.49
N GLU A 132 -3.42 4.97 17.52
CA GLU A 132 -4.88 5.16 17.56
C GLU A 132 -5.58 4.76 16.25
N LEU A 133 -4.84 4.68 15.13
CA LEU A 133 -5.41 4.31 13.84
C LEU A 133 -5.49 2.79 13.69
N THR A 134 -6.68 2.33 13.34
CA THR A 134 -7.00 0.93 13.10
C THR A 134 -6.89 0.59 11.61
N ILE A 135 -6.88 -0.71 11.29
CA ILE A 135 -6.93 -1.16 9.89
C ILE A 135 -8.22 -0.70 9.21
N ALA A 136 -9.34 -0.67 9.94
CA ALA A 136 -10.61 -0.15 9.43
C ALA A 136 -10.50 1.33 9.02
N ASP A 137 -9.74 2.15 9.77
CA ASP A 137 -9.51 3.54 9.40
C ASP A 137 -8.75 3.64 8.06
N TYR A 138 -7.71 2.83 7.85
CA TYR A 138 -6.98 2.83 6.57
C TYR A 138 -7.82 2.38 5.38
N ARG A 139 -8.90 1.63 5.59
CA ARG A 139 -9.84 1.25 4.51
C ARG A 139 -10.66 2.42 4.00
N LEU A 140 -10.62 3.58 4.66
CA LEU A 140 -11.24 4.82 4.17
C LEU A 140 -10.38 5.53 3.12
N LEU A 141 -9.08 5.20 3.00
CA LEU A 141 -8.17 5.86 2.07
C LEU A 141 -8.66 5.91 0.60
N PRO A 142 -9.26 4.85 0.03
CA PRO A 142 -9.80 4.92 -1.33
C PRO A 142 -10.83 6.05 -1.49
N GLU A 143 -11.73 6.23 -0.52
CA GLU A 143 -12.73 7.31 -0.54
C GLU A 143 -12.10 8.68 -0.32
N ILE A 144 -11.21 8.80 0.67
CA ILE A 144 -10.52 10.06 1.00
C ILE A 144 -9.76 10.58 -0.24
N ILE A 145 -9.16 9.67 -1.02
CA ILE A 145 -8.34 10.04 -2.18
C ILE A 145 -9.19 10.29 -3.42
N SER A 146 -10.16 9.42 -3.69
CA SER A 146 -10.96 9.49 -4.93
C SER A 146 -12.01 10.60 -4.88
N ASN A 147 -12.57 10.88 -3.69
CA ASN A 147 -13.64 11.85 -3.51
C ASN A 147 -13.46 12.67 -2.22
N PRO A 148 -12.37 13.45 -2.09
CA PRO A 148 -12.17 14.33 -0.94
C PRO A 148 -13.24 15.44 -0.92
N ALA A 149 -13.46 16.04 0.25
CA ALA A 149 -14.15 17.32 0.35
C ALA A 149 -13.22 18.49 -0.04
N HIS A 150 -11.92 18.39 0.26
CA HIS A 150 -10.91 19.38 -0.13
C HIS A 150 -9.63 18.70 -0.61
N ALA A 151 -9.09 19.16 -1.75
CA ALA A 151 -7.75 18.84 -2.23
C ALA A 151 -6.89 20.10 -2.14
N LEU A 152 -5.82 20.04 -1.34
CA LEU A 152 -4.97 21.17 -0.98
C LEU A 152 -3.53 20.91 -1.42
N ARG A 153 -2.94 21.84 -2.19
CA ARG A 153 -1.56 21.76 -2.65
C ARG A 153 -0.61 22.06 -1.49
N GLU A 154 0.25 21.11 -1.14
CA GLU A 154 1.35 21.30 -0.19
C GLU A 154 2.64 21.69 -0.92
N ASP A 155 2.93 21.01 -2.03
CA ASP A 155 3.98 21.35 -3.00
C ASP A 155 3.58 20.81 -4.39
N ASP A 156 4.45 20.95 -5.40
CA ASP A 156 4.17 20.51 -6.77
C ASP A 156 3.91 19.00 -6.91
N ARG A 157 4.40 18.21 -5.95
CA ARG A 157 4.32 16.74 -5.92
C ARG A 157 3.58 16.22 -4.70
N ARG A 158 2.96 17.07 -3.90
CA ARG A 158 2.25 16.68 -2.66
C ARG A 158 0.92 17.38 -2.54
N VAL A 159 -0.07 16.56 -2.24
CA VAL A 159 -1.46 16.98 -2.02
C VAL A 159 -1.95 16.46 -0.68
N ARG A 160 -2.63 17.33 0.06
CA ARG A 160 -3.39 16.98 1.25
C ARG A 160 -4.86 16.89 0.89
N LEU A 161 -5.46 15.78 1.26
CA LEU A 161 -6.82 15.41 0.92
C LEU A 161 -7.61 15.33 2.21
N LEU A 162 -8.65 16.16 2.32
CA LEU A 162 -9.51 16.23 3.49
C LEU A 162 -10.85 15.62 3.13
N TRP A 163 -11.36 14.75 4.00
CA TRP A 163 -12.63 14.08 3.80
C TRP A 163 -13.37 14.00 5.12
N GLU A 164 -14.69 14.03 5.06
CA GLU A 164 -15.57 14.02 6.22
C GLU A 164 -16.47 12.79 6.13
N SER A 165 -16.63 12.11 7.25
CA SER A 165 -17.57 11.00 7.40
C SER A 165 -18.04 10.91 8.84
N ASP A 166 -19.36 10.86 9.00
CA ASP A 166 -20.05 10.71 10.29
C ASP A 166 -19.60 11.73 11.35
N GLY A 167 -19.34 12.97 10.95
CA GLY A 167 -18.85 14.06 11.78
C GLY A 167 -17.35 14.02 12.07
N GLN A 168 -16.62 13.01 11.57
CA GLN A 168 -15.18 12.87 11.74
C GLN A 168 -14.44 13.29 10.47
N TRP A 169 -13.50 14.22 10.62
CA TRP A 169 -12.62 14.63 9.54
C TRP A 169 -11.37 13.79 9.47
N TRP A 170 -10.96 13.48 8.25
CA TRP A 170 -9.79 12.70 7.93
C TRP A 170 -8.88 13.49 7.00
N ARG A 171 -7.57 13.32 7.18
CA ARG A 171 -6.55 13.85 6.29
C ARG A 171 -5.70 12.73 5.77
N ALA A 172 -5.61 12.59 4.46
CA ALA A 172 -4.56 11.82 3.80
C ALA A 172 -3.57 12.78 3.12
N THR A 173 -2.30 12.41 3.07
CA THR A 173 -1.30 13.11 2.25
C THR A 173 -0.77 12.14 1.21
N VAL A 174 -0.85 12.52 -0.06
CA VAL A 174 -0.34 11.75 -1.20
C VAL A 174 0.82 12.51 -1.82
N LYS A 175 1.85 11.78 -2.23
CA LYS A 175 2.96 12.34 -3.00
C LYS A 175 3.20 11.59 -4.29
N ALA A 176 3.75 12.29 -5.28
CA ALA A 176 4.43 11.71 -6.43
C ALA A 176 5.93 11.52 -6.13
N THR A 177 6.56 10.57 -6.83
CA THR A 177 8.02 10.46 -6.92
C THR A 177 8.61 11.63 -7.70
N GLU A 178 9.94 11.73 -7.76
CA GLU A 178 10.62 12.76 -8.54
C GLU A 178 10.39 12.62 -10.05
N GLN A 179 10.28 11.39 -10.54
CA GLN A 179 9.99 11.12 -11.94
C GLN A 179 8.48 11.18 -12.24
N GLY A 180 7.62 11.24 -11.22
CA GLY A 180 6.16 11.23 -11.36
C GLY A 180 5.57 9.87 -11.77
N ASP A 181 6.41 8.84 -11.83
CA ASP A 181 6.08 7.48 -12.25
C ASP A 181 5.48 6.60 -11.14
N GLU A 182 5.45 7.10 -9.91
CA GLU A 182 4.79 6.41 -8.80
C GLU A 182 4.13 7.40 -7.83
N LEU A 183 3.03 6.95 -7.21
CA LEU A 183 2.25 7.70 -6.22
C LEU A 183 2.18 6.94 -4.90
N TYR A 184 2.39 7.64 -3.79
CA TYR A 184 2.39 7.04 -2.46
C TYR A 184 1.58 7.84 -1.44
N VAL A 185 0.83 7.13 -0.60
CA VAL A 185 0.33 7.67 0.67
C VAL A 185 1.52 7.89 1.61
N LEU A 186 1.63 9.09 2.16
CA LEU A 186 2.64 9.48 3.14
C LEU A 186 2.13 9.43 4.58
N SER A 187 0.88 9.79 4.79
CA SER A 187 0.27 9.77 6.10
C SER A 187 -1.26 9.86 6.01
N MET A 188 -1.90 9.39 7.08
CA MET A 188 -3.32 9.49 7.35
C MET A 188 -3.53 9.89 8.81
N HIS A 189 -4.49 10.78 9.10
CA HIS A 189 -4.82 11.19 10.47
C HIS A 189 -6.28 11.59 10.61
N ARG A 190 -6.79 11.48 11.84
CA ARG A 190 -8.01 12.18 12.26
C ARG A 190 -7.72 13.66 12.45
N LEU A 191 -8.67 14.52 12.09
CA LEU A 191 -8.63 15.96 12.29
C LEU A 191 -9.83 16.43 13.11
N ARG A 192 -9.65 17.57 13.78
CA ARG A 192 -10.76 18.34 14.34
C ARG A 192 -11.21 19.38 13.31
N ILE A 193 -12.45 19.82 13.42
CA ILE A 193 -13.00 20.82 12.49
C ILE A 193 -12.17 22.12 12.45
N ASP A 194 -11.64 22.56 13.60
CA ASP A 194 -10.80 23.77 13.68
C ASP A 194 -9.50 23.63 12.86
N ASP A 195 -8.92 22.41 12.84
CA ASP A 195 -7.73 22.11 12.06
C ASP A 195 -8.03 22.16 10.55
N VAL A 196 -9.24 21.77 10.14
CA VAL A 196 -9.69 21.81 8.74
C VAL A 196 -9.72 23.25 8.24
N SER A 197 -10.37 24.16 8.99
CA SER A 197 -10.42 25.58 8.62
C SER A 197 -9.02 26.21 8.53
N SER A 198 -8.12 25.84 9.44
CA SER A 198 -6.72 26.29 9.41
C SER A 198 -5.99 25.81 8.15
N LEU A 199 -6.15 24.54 7.78
CA LEU A 199 -5.51 23.97 6.59
C LEU A 199 -6.04 24.58 5.29
N VAL A 200 -7.37 24.71 5.16
CA VAL A 200 -8.01 25.30 3.97
C VAL A 200 -7.60 26.78 3.78
N SER A 201 -7.40 27.51 4.87
CA SER A 201 -6.94 28.91 4.79
C SER A 201 -5.46 29.04 4.45
N ARG A 202 -4.65 28.01 4.75
CA ARG A 202 -3.19 28.03 4.60
C ARG A 202 -2.72 27.56 3.22
N PHE A 203 -3.42 26.61 2.62
CA PHE A 203 -2.99 25.95 1.39
C PHE A 203 -3.92 26.27 0.22
N ALA A 204 -3.34 26.33 -0.98
CA ALA A 204 -4.12 26.55 -2.20
C ALA A 204 -4.96 25.31 -2.55
N ALA A 205 -6.22 25.52 -2.93
CA ALA A 205 -7.07 24.44 -3.41
C ALA A 205 -6.65 23.98 -4.82
N ILE A 206 -6.77 22.68 -5.08
CA ILE A 206 -6.59 22.06 -6.39
C ILE A 206 -7.97 21.76 -6.96
N LEU A 207 -8.45 22.60 -7.88
CA LEU A 207 -9.79 22.45 -8.46
C LEU A 207 -9.84 21.30 -9.48
N GLU A 208 -8.71 21.03 -10.13
CA GLU A 208 -8.50 19.92 -11.07
C GLU A 208 -8.77 18.57 -10.43
N TRP A 209 -8.68 18.47 -9.10
CA TRP A 209 -9.01 17.25 -8.37
C TRP A 209 -10.49 16.85 -8.47
N PHE A 210 -11.35 17.83 -8.74
CA PHE A 210 -12.80 17.69 -8.89
C PHE A 210 -13.25 17.71 -10.36
N GLY A 211 -12.30 17.84 -11.29
CA GLY A 211 -12.55 17.82 -12.73
C GLY A 211 -12.89 16.41 -13.23
N ALA A 212 -13.93 16.34 -14.07
CA ALA A 212 -14.44 15.15 -14.75
C ALA A 212 -14.84 13.98 -13.82
N ARG A 213 -16.11 14.00 -13.39
CA ARG A 213 -16.83 12.80 -12.91
C ARG A 213 -17.43 12.03 -14.07
#